data_AF-A0A957MH24-F1
#
_entry.id   AF-A0A957MH24-F1
#
_cell.length_a   1.000
_cell.length_b   1.000
_cell.length_c   1.000
_cell.angle_alpha   90.00
_cell.angle_beta   90.00
_cell.angle_gamma   90.00
#
_symmetry.space_group_name_H-M   'P 1'
#
loop_
_entity.id
_entity.type
_entity.pdbx_description
1 polymer ?
#
loop_
_entity_poly.entity_id
_entity_poly.type
_entity_poly.pdbx_seq_one_letter_code
_entity_poly.pdbx_strand_id
1 'polypeptide(L)'
;MEDAIRERLGGSGALRVVCRSGDAIEPTDLDIVSLDTARAIIVLSPDLADLDRDAQVIKTLLAIINSPGRRPEPYHIVAELRDPRHVAVTRLISMEEVELVVAGDLIARIIAQTSRHAGLSSVYTELLSYEGSEIYLAERPELLGKNYGEAIFAYAHATAIGIASPGRPPRLNPPAATTFAPGDRLIAIAGEAADLDVNAEPPAIDEAAIDVKPVAPQRPDHTLIIGWNWRVPGILEQLNNYVAPDSTATIFADVELSATIEEQLPAALTNLAVRIQIGNTTDRRLLDALGIERYQQVILMCYDTIPPQRADARTMVTLLHLRDIATKHGHSFSIVSEMLDVRNRRLAEITRPDDFIVSDQLVSL
;
A
#
# COMPACT_ATOMS: atom_id res chain seq x y z
N MET A 1 16.92 -16.71 -18.62
CA MET A 1 16.19 -15.83 -17.67
C MET A 1 16.56 -14.38 -17.93
N GLU A 2 17.84 -14.02 -17.89
CA GLU A 2 18.33 -12.64 -18.16
C GLU A 2 17.81 -12.05 -19.48
N ASP A 3 17.90 -12.79 -20.59
CA ASP A 3 17.43 -12.31 -21.90
C ASP A 3 15.93 -12.01 -21.91
N ALA A 4 15.13 -12.86 -21.26
CA ALA A 4 13.67 -12.67 -21.16
C ALA A 4 13.31 -11.45 -20.31
N ILE A 5 14.07 -11.17 -19.25
CA ILE A 5 13.92 -9.96 -18.45
C ILE A 5 14.30 -8.73 -19.28
N ARG A 6 15.44 -8.79 -19.99
CA ARG A 6 15.92 -7.68 -20.83
C ARG A 6 14.94 -7.35 -21.96
N GLU A 7 14.35 -8.36 -22.59
CA GLU A 7 13.32 -8.19 -23.61
C GLU A 7 12.10 -7.45 -23.07
N ARG A 8 11.62 -7.83 -21.87
CA ARG A 8 10.50 -7.15 -21.20
C ARG A 8 10.82 -5.71 -20.76
N LEU A 9 12.07 -5.45 -20.35
CA LEU A 9 12.52 -4.12 -19.94
C LEU A 9 12.76 -3.16 -21.12
N GLY A 10 12.65 -3.61 -22.37
CA GLY A 10 12.70 -2.74 -23.55
C GLY A 10 14.05 -2.05 -23.78
N GLY A 11 15.15 -2.64 -23.30
CA GLY A 11 16.49 -2.06 -23.41
C GLY A 11 16.80 -1.07 -22.27
N SER A 12 17.04 -1.58 -21.07
CA SER A 12 17.44 -0.77 -19.92
C SER A 12 18.87 -0.21 -20.11
N GLY A 13 19.00 1.06 -20.45
CA GLY A 13 20.29 1.67 -20.83
C GLY A 13 21.44 1.48 -19.84
N ALA A 14 21.19 1.68 -18.54
CA ALA A 14 22.24 1.61 -17.48
C ALA A 14 22.07 0.44 -16.48
N LEU A 15 20.93 -0.25 -16.45
CA LEU A 15 20.66 -1.32 -15.50
C LEU A 15 21.25 -2.65 -16.01
N ARG A 16 22.19 -3.21 -15.25
CA ARG A 16 22.72 -4.55 -15.51
C ARG A 16 22.03 -5.57 -14.61
N VAL A 17 21.24 -6.44 -15.20
CA VAL A 17 20.61 -7.57 -14.51
C VAL A 17 21.52 -8.79 -14.61
N VAL A 18 21.74 -9.47 -13.49
CA VAL A 18 22.51 -10.72 -13.39
C VAL A 18 21.67 -11.73 -12.62
N CYS A 19 21.45 -12.91 -13.20
CA CYS A 19 20.69 -13.98 -12.56
C CYS A 19 21.61 -15.06 -12.00
N ARG A 20 21.23 -15.60 -10.85
CA ARG A 20 21.84 -16.78 -10.23
C ARG A 20 20.74 -17.77 -9.86
N SER A 21 21.11 -19.03 -9.75
CA SER A 21 20.20 -20.10 -9.36
C SER A 21 20.77 -20.75 -8.10
N GLY A 22 19.97 -20.80 -7.06
CA GLY A 22 20.33 -21.35 -5.74
C GLY A 22 19.14 -21.21 -4.79
N ASP A 23 19.25 -21.82 -3.61
CA ASP A 23 18.27 -21.68 -2.54
C ASP A 23 18.69 -20.58 -1.56
N ALA A 24 17.80 -19.60 -1.36
CA ALA A 24 18.07 -18.45 -0.49
C ALA A 24 18.11 -18.81 1.02
N ILE A 25 17.79 -20.05 1.40
CA ILE A 25 17.96 -20.53 2.78
C ILE A 25 19.27 -21.30 2.97
N GLU A 26 20.00 -21.61 1.90
CA GLU A 26 21.27 -22.32 1.95
C GLU A 26 22.44 -21.32 1.91
N PRO A 27 23.24 -21.20 2.99
CA PRO A 27 24.31 -20.19 3.06
C PRO A 27 25.33 -20.31 1.91
N THR A 28 25.66 -21.51 1.46
CA THR A 28 26.60 -21.73 0.34
C THR A 28 26.10 -21.16 -0.98
N ASP A 29 24.78 -21.11 -1.16
CA ASP A 29 24.17 -20.55 -2.37
C ASP A 29 24.10 -19.03 -2.29
N LEU A 30 24.11 -18.43 -1.09
CA LEU A 30 24.19 -16.98 -0.91
C LEU A 30 25.56 -16.40 -1.30
N ASP A 31 26.63 -17.20 -1.24
CA ASP A 31 27.99 -16.77 -1.63
C ASP A 31 28.07 -16.33 -3.11
N ILE A 32 27.18 -16.85 -3.96
CA ILE A 32 27.19 -16.58 -5.40
C ILE A 32 26.60 -15.20 -5.78
N VAL A 33 25.97 -14.49 -4.82
CA VAL A 33 25.31 -13.18 -5.01
C VAL A 33 26.00 -12.02 -4.29
N SER A 34 27.17 -12.23 -3.70
CA SER A 34 28.06 -11.17 -3.17
C SER A 34 27.40 -10.20 -2.17
N LEU A 35 26.67 -10.75 -1.18
CA LEU A 35 25.91 -9.98 -0.17
C LEU A 35 26.76 -8.91 0.55
N ASP A 36 28.02 -9.22 0.89
CA ASP A 36 28.93 -8.30 1.58
C ASP A 36 29.25 -7.01 0.81
N THR A 37 29.03 -7.01 -0.50
CA THR A 37 29.27 -5.82 -1.35
C THR A 37 27.98 -5.13 -1.78
N ALA A 38 26.83 -5.71 -1.42
CA ALA A 38 25.54 -5.14 -1.76
C ALA A 38 25.28 -3.85 -0.96
N ARG A 39 24.75 -2.84 -1.66
CA ARG A 39 24.21 -1.61 -1.04
C ARG A 39 22.91 -1.90 -0.29
N ALA A 40 22.09 -2.79 -0.84
CA ALA A 40 20.81 -3.20 -0.29
C ALA A 40 20.53 -4.65 -0.69
N ILE A 41 19.81 -5.38 0.17
CA ILE A 41 19.34 -6.74 -0.08
C ILE A 41 17.82 -6.71 0.02
N ILE A 42 17.12 -7.20 -1.01
CA ILE A 42 15.65 -7.24 -1.02
C ILE A 42 15.21 -8.70 -0.96
N VAL A 43 14.43 -9.05 0.07
CA VAL A 43 13.86 -10.39 0.27
C VAL A 43 12.37 -10.33 -0.02
N LEU A 44 11.97 -10.90 -1.16
CA LEU A 44 10.58 -10.89 -1.62
C LEU A 44 9.79 -12.08 -1.06
N SER A 45 8.50 -11.89 -0.86
CA SER A 45 7.58 -12.98 -0.48
C SER A 45 7.41 -13.92 -1.68
N PRO A 46 7.66 -15.24 -1.53
CA PRO A 46 7.59 -16.15 -2.67
C PRO A 46 6.17 -16.35 -3.17
N ASP A 47 5.95 -16.40 -4.48
CA ASP A 47 4.62 -16.73 -5.06
C ASP A 47 4.38 -18.25 -5.14
N LEU A 48 4.69 -18.96 -4.06
CA LEU A 48 4.50 -20.40 -3.94
C LEU A 48 3.19 -20.67 -3.19
N ALA A 49 2.30 -21.46 -3.80
CA ALA A 49 0.97 -21.76 -3.25
C ALA A 49 1.01 -22.72 -2.05
N ASP A 50 2.07 -23.53 -1.92
CA ASP A 50 2.14 -24.65 -0.98
C ASP A 50 3.01 -24.38 0.26
N LEU A 51 3.56 -23.17 0.41
CA LEU A 51 4.42 -22.80 1.53
C LEU A 51 3.85 -21.63 2.31
N ASP A 52 4.11 -21.63 3.62
CA ASP A 52 4.01 -20.41 4.42
C ASP A 52 5.08 -19.42 3.91
N ARG A 53 4.62 -18.41 3.19
CA ARG A 53 5.48 -17.44 2.49
C ARG A 53 6.33 -16.63 3.45
N ASP A 54 5.76 -16.22 4.58
CA ASP A 54 6.46 -15.43 5.58
C ASP A 54 7.50 -16.31 6.30
N ALA A 55 7.20 -17.59 6.54
CA ALA A 55 8.17 -18.52 7.08
C ALA A 55 9.41 -18.66 6.17
N GLN A 56 9.24 -18.63 4.84
CA GLN A 56 10.37 -18.66 3.90
C GLN A 56 11.19 -17.37 3.98
N VAL A 57 10.54 -16.21 4.02
CA VAL A 57 11.22 -14.91 4.19
C VAL A 57 12.04 -14.90 5.49
N ILE A 58 11.45 -15.35 6.60
CA ILE A 58 12.12 -15.47 7.91
C ILE A 58 13.34 -16.39 7.83
N LYS A 59 13.24 -17.53 7.14
CA LYS A 59 14.38 -18.46 6.95
C LYS A 59 15.50 -17.82 6.12
N THR A 60 15.17 -17.12 5.04
CA THR A 60 16.15 -16.40 4.23
C THR A 60 16.84 -15.30 5.04
N LEU A 61 16.09 -14.54 5.85
CA LEU A 61 16.68 -13.55 6.76
C LEU A 61 17.65 -14.19 7.75
N LEU A 62 17.29 -15.33 8.35
CA LEU A 62 18.19 -16.08 9.23
C LEU A 62 19.46 -16.56 8.53
N ALA A 63 19.36 -17.03 7.29
CA ALA A 63 20.51 -17.47 6.50
C ALA A 63 21.46 -16.29 6.18
N ILE A 64 20.91 -15.13 5.82
CA ILE A 64 21.68 -13.92 5.53
C ILE A 64 22.39 -13.38 6.79
N ILE A 65 21.65 -13.25 7.90
CA ILE A 65 22.15 -12.62 9.13
C ILE A 65 23.22 -13.49 9.80
N ASN A 66 23.03 -14.81 9.77
CA ASN A 66 23.95 -15.77 10.39
C ASN A 66 24.99 -16.33 9.41
N SER A 67 25.15 -15.70 8.23
CA SER A 67 26.08 -16.18 7.20
C SER A 67 27.52 -16.24 7.73
N PRO A 68 28.23 -17.37 7.60
CA PRO A 68 29.64 -17.47 7.95
C PRO A 68 30.47 -16.50 7.11
N GLY A 69 31.33 -15.69 7.75
CA GLY A 69 32.21 -14.76 7.04
C GLY A 69 31.57 -13.43 6.62
N ARG A 70 30.32 -13.18 7.02
CA ARG A 70 29.64 -11.89 6.88
C ARG A 70 30.50 -10.73 7.40
N ARG A 71 30.47 -9.61 6.69
CA ARG A 71 31.11 -8.34 7.10
C ARG A 71 30.58 -7.85 8.46
N PRO A 72 31.41 -7.16 9.28
CA PRO A 72 30.99 -6.71 10.60
C PRO A 72 29.94 -5.60 10.54
N GLU A 73 29.90 -4.81 9.47
CA GLU A 73 28.91 -3.75 9.31
C GLU A 73 27.50 -4.30 9.04
N PRO A 74 26.46 -3.63 9.56
CA PRO A 74 25.09 -3.91 9.21
C PRO A 74 24.83 -4.01 7.70
N TYR A 75 23.98 -4.96 7.33
CA TYR A 75 23.34 -4.92 6.03
C TYR A 75 22.20 -3.90 6.04
N HIS A 76 21.80 -3.47 4.85
CA HIS A 76 20.53 -2.79 4.65
C HIS A 76 19.61 -3.75 3.93
N ILE A 77 18.72 -4.40 4.69
CA ILE A 77 17.82 -5.42 4.16
C ILE A 77 16.40 -4.85 4.15
N VAL A 78 15.69 -5.01 3.05
CA VAL A 78 14.26 -4.78 2.96
C VAL A 78 13.59 -6.12 2.74
N ALA A 79 12.63 -6.48 3.58
CA ALA A 79 11.92 -7.75 3.47
C ALA A 79 10.41 -7.55 3.41
N GLU A 80 9.79 -8.25 2.47
CA GLU A 80 8.35 -8.27 2.29
C GLU A 80 7.71 -9.36 3.17
N LEU A 81 6.73 -8.99 3.98
CA LEU A 81 5.87 -9.91 4.72
C LEU A 81 4.42 -9.72 4.30
N ARG A 82 3.61 -10.78 4.37
CA ARG A 82 2.17 -10.69 4.17
C ARG A 82 1.43 -10.44 5.47
N ASP A 83 1.79 -11.18 6.52
CA ASP A 83 1.02 -11.23 7.76
C ASP A 83 1.63 -10.33 8.86
N PRO A 84 0.86 -9.36 9.40
CA PRO A 84 1.33 -8.53 10.50
C PRO A 84 1.70 -9.33 11.76
N ARG A 85 1.13 -10.54 11.95
CA ARG A 85 1.45 -11.42 13.09
C ARG A 85 2.91 -11.87 13.10
N HIS A 86 3.57 -11.90 11.94
CA HIS A 86 4.96 -12.30 11.83
C HIS A 86 5.97 -11.16 12.02
N VAL A 87 5.50 -9.91 12.16
CA VAL A 87 6.39 -8.74 12.34
C VAL A 87 7.19 -8.86 13.64
N ALA A 88 6.54 -9.24 14.74
CA ALA A 88 7.20 -9.31 16.04
C ALA A 88 8.32 -10.36 16.06
N VAL A 89 8.07 -11.56 15.54
CA VAL A 89 9.09 -12.62 15.46
C VAL A 89 10.21 -12.25 14.48
N THR A 90 9.88 -11.61 13.37
CA THR A 90 10.88 -11.16 12.40
C THR A 90 11.80 -10.10 13.01
N ARG A 91 11.25 -9.14 13.76
CA ARG A 91 12.07 -8.13 14.47
C ARG A 91 13.01 -8.73 15.52
N LEU A 92 12.66 -9.87 16.13
CA LEU A 92 13.55 -10.55 17.09
C LEU A 92 14.79 -11.14 16.41
N ILE A 93 14.66 -11.63 15.18
CA ILE A 93 15.78 -12.24 14.43
C ILE A 93 16.61 -11.19 13.68
N SER A 94 16.01 -10.06 13.35
CA SER A 94 16.50 -9.17 12.31
C SER A 94 17.34 -7.99 12.81
N MET A 95 17.38 -7.79 14.14
CA MET A 95 17.99 -6.62 14.78
C MET A 95 17.52 -5.29 14.13
N GLU A 96 18.34 -4.24 14.15
CA GLU A 96 18.05 -2.92 13.56
C GLU A 96 18.39 -2.83 12.05
N GLU A 97 18.71 -3.95 11.40
CA GLU A 97 19.26 -3.96 10.03
C GLU A 97 18.22 -4.27 8.93
N VAL A 98 17.00 -4.63 9.33
CA VAL A 98 15.93 -5.08 8.43
C VAL A 98 14.72 -4.15 8.53
N GLU A 99 14.38 -3.56 7.39
CA GLU A 99 13.14 -2.83 7.18
C GLU A 99 12.08 -3.78 6.64
N LEU A 100 10.91 -3.82 7.29
CA LEU A 100 9.82 -4.72 6.94
C LEU A 100 8.72 -3.98 6.19
N VAL A 101 8.38 -4.47 4.99
CA VAL A 101 7.22 -4.05 4.21
C VAL A 101 6.13 -5.09 4.39
N VAL A 102 5.10 -4.76 5.18
CA VAL A 102 3.96 -5.66 5.40
C VAL A 102 2.92 -5.40 4.30
N ALA A 103 3.10 -6.07 3.16
CA ALA A 103 2.30 -5.88 1.94
C ALA A 103 0.79 -5.97 2.20
N GLY A 104 0.36 -6.95 3.01
CA GLY A 104 -1.06 -7.13 3.35
C GLY A 104 -1.66 -5.92 4.08
N ASP A 105 -0.97 -5.41 5.08
CA ASP A 105 -1.41 -4.24 5.86
C ASP A 105 -1.36 -2.95 5.02
N LEU A 106 -0.30 -2.77 4.22
CA LEU A 106 -0.17 -1.62 3.32
C LEU A 106 -1.34 -1.56 2.32
N ILE A 107 -1.61 -2.67 1.63
CA ILE A 107 -2.69 -2.76 0.65
C ILE A 107 -4.06 -2.57 1.33
N ALA A 108 -4.27 -3.16 2.51
CA ALA A 108 -5.51 -2.97 3.26
C ALA A 108 -5.76 -1.50 3.63
N ARG A 109 -4.72 -0.77 4.06
CA ARG A 109 -4.81 0.68 4.33
C ARG A 109 -5.15 1.47 3.08
N ILE A 110 -4.48 1.19 1.96
CA ILE A 110 -4.74 1.85 0.69
C ILE A 110 -6.18 1.61 0.25
N ILE A 111 -6.68 0.37 0.27
CA ILE A 111 -8.08 0.05 -0.07
C ILE A 111 -9.07 0.80 0.84
N ALA A 112 -8.83 0.78 2.16
CA ALA A 112 -9.73 1.43 3.12
C ALA A 112 -9.79 2.96 2.91
N GLN A 113 -8.67 3.61 2.58
CA GLN A 113 -8.64 5.06 2.35
C GLN A 113 -9.17 5.45 0.96
N THR A 114 -8.79 4.73 -0.08
CA THR A 114 -9.22 5.01 -1.47
C THR A 114 -10.69 4.69 -1.71
N SER A 115 -11.27 3.75 -0.96
CA SER A 115 -12.72 3.51 -1.02
C SER A 115 -13.53 4.71 -0.52
N ARG A 116 -13.01 5.44 0.48
CA ARG A 116 -13.67 6.59 1.12
C ARG A 116 -13.44 7.91 0.40
N HIS A 117 -12.29 8.06 -0.27
CA HIS A 117 -11.86 9.30 -0.87
C HIS A 117 -11.43 9.07 -2.31
N ALA A 118 -12.34 9.40 -3.23
CA ALA A 118 -12.03 9.42 -4.66
C ALA A 118 -10.81 10.33 -4.93
N GLY A 119 -9.90 9.87 -5.77
CA GLY A 119 -8.67 10.58 -6.14
C GLY A 119 -7.45 10.29 -5.26
N LEU A 120 -7.60 9.73 -4.05
CA LEU A 120 -6.42 9.31 -3.26
C LEU A 120 -5.62 8.21 -3.94
N SER A 121 -6.26 7.40 -4.78
CA SER A 121 -5.60 6.37 -5.59
C SER A 121 -4.51 6.95 -6.49
N SER A 122 -4.78 8.08 -7.13
CA SER A 122 -3.82 8.79 -7.98
C SER A 122 -2.64 9.30 -7.16
N VAL A 123 -2.92 9.87 -5.99
CA VAL A 123 -1.88 10.35 -5.06
C VAL A 123 -0.99 9.21 -4.60
N TYR A 124 -1.57 8.07 -4.19
CA TYR A 124 -0.78 6.90 -3.80
C TYR A 124 0.02 6.32 -4.96
N THR A 125 -0.56 6.28 -6.16
CA THR A 125 0.14 5.76 -7.34
C THR A 125 1.33 6.64 -7.68
N GLU A 126 1.18 7.97 -7.66
CA GLU A 126 2.28 8.91 -7.93
C GLU A 126 3.36 8.81 -6.84
N LEU A 127 2.99 8.99 -5.57
CA LEU A 127 3.96 9.02 -4.46
C LEU A 127 4.71 7.72 -4.22
N LEU A 128 4.15 6.58 -4.63
CA LEU A 128 4.83 5.29 -4.57
C LEU A 128 5.61 5.00 -5.85
N SER A 129 5.28 5.63 -6.99
CA SER A 129 6.01 5.40 -8.24
C SER A 129 7.29 6.24 -8.33
N TYR A 130 8.19 5.86 -9.24
CA TYR A 130 9.33 6.68 -9.65
C TYR A 130 8.97 7.73 -10.72
N GLU A 131 7.69 8.02 -10.92
CA GLU A 131 7.19 9.00 -11.88
C GLU A 131 6.45 10.12 -11.15
N GLY A 132 6.66 11.36 -11.56
CA GLY A 132 6.01 12.52 -10.93
C GLY A 132 6.74 12.94 -9.65
N SER A 133 5.99 13.13 -8.56
CA SER A 133 6.54 13.61 -7.29
C SER A 133 6.81 12.48 -6.30
N GLU A 134 7.98 12.48 -5.67
CA GLU A 134 8.42 11.48 -4.71
C GLU A 134 8.67 12.09 -3.31
N ILE A 135 8.80 11.23 -2.30
CA ILE A 135 9.19 11.64 -0.94
C ILE A 135 10.71 11.56 -0.79
N TYR A 136 11.33 12.71 -0.49
CA TYR A 136 12.75 12.83 -0.24
C TYR A 136 13.05 13.06 1.25
N LEU A 137 14.14 12.45 1.72
CA LEU A 137 14.79 12.79 2.99
C LEU A 137 16.12 13.47 2.70
N ALA A 138 16.24 14.74 3.07
CA ALA A 138 17.40 15.55 2.71
C ALA A 138 17.96 16.34 3.90
N GLU A 139 19.28 16.28 4.10
CA GLU A 139 19.97 17.24 4.98
C GLU A 139 20.02 18.61 4.29
N ARG A 140 19.63 19.65 5.02
CA ARG A 140 19.58 21.03 4.51
C ARG A 140 20.21 21.99 5.53
N PRO A 141 21.51 22.28 5.41
CA PRO A 141 22.22 23.19 6.32
C PRO A 141 21.54 24.56 6.44
N GLU A 142 20.88 25.02 5.38
CA GLU A 142 20.16 26.29 5.28
C GLU A 142 18.91 26.35 6.17
N LEU A 143 18.43 25.21 6.66
CA LEU A 143 17.31 25.10 7.58
C LEU A 143 17.75 25.07 9.05
N LEU A 144 19.02 24.87 9.35
CA LEU A 144 19.50 24.79 10.74
C LEU A 144 19.13 26.06 11.53
N GLY A 145 18.45 25.87 12.65
CA GLY A 145 17.95 26.97 13.48
C GLY A 145 16.67 27.65 12.99
N LYS A 146 16.20 27.36 11.77
CA LYS A 146 14.88 27.79 11.30
C LYS A 146 13.78 26.90 11.87
N ASN A 147 12.56 27.43 11.92
CA ASN A 147 11.39 26.67 12.29
C ASN A 147 10.72 25.99 11.08
N TYR A 148 9.93 24.95 11.33
CA TYR A 148 9.22 24.20 10.31
C TYR A 148 8.27 25.06 9.48
N GLY A 149 7.62 26.06 10.10
CA GLY A 149 6.76 27.02 9.40
C GLY A 149 7.51 27.82 8.34
N GLU A 150 8.76 28.22 8.60
CA GLU A 150 9.62 28.88 7.61
C GLU A 150 9.99 27.90 6.48
N ALA A 151 10.24 26.63 6.80
CA ALA A 151 10.59 25.62 5.80
C ALA A 151 9.44 25.31 4.83
N ILE A 152 8.18 25.39 5.27
CA ILE A 152 7.00 25.20 4.40
C ILE A 152 7.01 26.18 3.21
N PHE A 153 7.50 27.41 3.40
CA PHE A 153 7.52 28.45 2.38
C PHE A 153 8.89 28.64 1.72
N ALA A 154 9.86 27.74 1.98
CA ALA A 154 11.24 27.90 1.55
C ALA A 154 11.52 27.39 0.11
N TYR A 155 10.56 26.71 -0.52
CA TYR A 155 10.74 25.99 -1.78
C TYR A 155 9.70 26.39 -2.81
N ALA A 156 10.13 26.66 -4.04
CA ALA A 156 9.24 27.00 -5.16
C ALA A 156 8.59 25.76 -5.81
N HIS A 157 9.29 24.62 -5.78
CA HIS A 157 8.92 23.39 -6.50
C HIS A 157 8.87 22.15 -5.60
N ALA A 158 8.93 22.33 -4.28
CA ALA A 158 8.82 21.25 -3.31
C ALA A 158 7.89 21.63 -2.17
N THR A 159 7.33 20.62 -1.50
CA THR A 159 6.47 20.79 -0.33
C THR A 159 7.11 20.11 0.87
N ALA A 160 7.47 20.89 1.90
CA ALA A 160 7.90 20.33 3.18
C ALA A 160 6.71 19.62 3.86
N ILE A 161 6.91 18.36 4.26
CA ILE A 161 5.87 17.55 4.94
C ILE A 161 6.30 17.04 6.30
N GLY A 162 7.57 17.20 6.70
CA GLY A 162 8.01 16.78 8.02
C GLY A 162 9.50 16.91 8.30
N ILE A 163 9.90 16.34 9.44
CA ILE A 163 11.28 16.33 9.94
C ILE A 163 11.63 14.91 10.39
N ALA A 164 12.75 14.38 9.88
CA ALA A 164 13.34 13.12 10.31
C ALA A 164 14.58 13.40 11.16
N SER A 165 14.48 13.13 12.47
CA SER A 165 15.57 13.32 13.42
C SER A 165 16.32 12.00 13.66
N PRO A 166 17.66 12.02 13.83
CA PRO A 166 18.42 10.80 14.10
C PRO A 166 17.94 10.05 15.34
N GLY A 167 17.77 8.73 15.24
CA GLY A 167 17.33 7.87 16.34
C GLY A 167 15.89 8.12 16.82
N ARG A 168 15.08 8.87 16.07
CA ARG A 168 13.67 9.14 16.39
C ARG A 168 12.78 8.80 15.21
N PRO A 169 11.51 8.43 15.44
CA PRO A 169 10.55 8.28 14.37
C PRO A 169 10.41 9.58 13.56
N PRO A 170 10.24 9.48 12.23
CA PRO A 170 9.88 10.62 11.39
C PRO A 170 8.62 11.31 11.90
N ARG A 171 8.61 12.65 11.88
CA ARG A 171 7.45 13.46 12.29
C ARG A 171 6.89 14.16 11.07
N LEU A 172 5.72 13.74 10.61
CA LEU A 172 4.97 14.42 9.57
C LEU A 172 4.14 15.55 10.17
N ASN A 173 4.08 16.68 9.48
CA ASN A 173 3.40 17.91 9.88
C ASN A 173 3.63 18.29 11.37
N PRO A 174 4.90 18.45 11.82
CA PRO A 174 5.18 18.88 13.18
C PRO A 174 4.66 20.31 13.42
N PRO A 175 4.53 20.77 14.68
CA PRO A 175 4.16 22.16 14.97
C PRO A 175 5.06 23.15 14.21
N ALA A 176 4.48 24.21 13.66
CA ALA A 176 5.21 25.22 12.87
C ALA A 176 6.44 25.79 13.60
N ALA A 177 6.38 25.92 14.93
CA ALA A 177 7.48 26.40 15.76
C ALA A 177 8.62 25.39 15.99
N THR A 178 8.52 24.16 15.48
CA THR A 178 9.56 23.13 15.64
C THR A 178 10.82 23.53 14.91
N THR A 179 11.94 23.66 15.61
CA THR A 179 13.24 24.06 15.04
C THR A 179 14.02 22.88 14.49
N PHE A 180 14.69 23.06 13.35
CA PHE A 180 15.65 22.08 12.83
C PHE A 180 16.95 22.08 13.65
N ALA A 181 17.28 20.92 14.20
CA ALA A 181 18.51 20.66 14.94
C ALA A 181 19.60 20.06 14.04
N PRO A 182 20.88 20.08 14.45
CA PRO A 182 21.96 19.38 13.75
C PRO A 182 21.62 17.89 13.54
N GLY A 183 21.73 17.43 12.29
CA GLY A 183 21.39 16.06 11.88
C GLY A 183 19.93 15.83 11.53
N ASP A 184 19.04 16.81 11.75
CA ASP A 184 17.67 16.72 11.23
C ASP A 184 17.68 16.74 9.70
N ARG A 185 16.84 15.89 9.12
CA ARG A 185 16.55 15.85 7.69
C ARG A 185 15.16 16.39 7.42
N LEU A 186 15.03 17.20 6.38
CA LEU A 186 13.75 17.57 5.81
C LEU A 186 13.09 16.33 5.21
N ILE A 187 11.79 16.17 5.44
CA ILE A 187 10.93 15.26 4.66
C ILE A 187 10.11 16.14 3.74
N ALA A 188 10.23 15.95 2.43
CA ALA A 188 9.55 16.79 1.44
C ALA A 188 9.04 15.96 0.26
N ILE A 189 7.99 16.47 -0.40
CA ILE A 189 7.52 15.97 -1.69
C ILE A 189 8.09 16.88 -2.78
N ALA A 190 8.74 16.29 -3.79
CA ALA A 190 9.39 17.01 -4.88
C ALA A 190 9.42 16.16 -6.16
N GLY A 191 9.53 16.77 -7.34
CA GLY A 191 9.69 16.04 -8.60
C GLY A 191 11.11 15.47 -8.75
N GLU A 192 12.10 16.24 -8.33
CA GLU A 192 13.49 15.80 -8.29
C GLU A 192 14.25 16.33 -7.08
N ALA A 193 15.37 15.69 -6.73
CA ALA A 193 16.19 16.11 -5.59
C ALA A 193 16.70 17.56 -5.69
N ALA A 194 16.80 18.12 -6.91
CA ALA A 194 17.21 19.50 -7.16
C ALA A 194 16.14 20.53 -6.76
N ASP A 195 14.85 20.15 -6.71
CA ASP A 195 13.76 21.05 -6.31
C ASP A 195 13.80 21.41 -4.81
N LEU A 196 14.63 20.71 -4.05
CA LEU A 196 14.81 20.88 -2.61
C LEU A 196 15.86 21.96 -2.26
N ASP A 197 16.27 22.78 -3.23
CA ASP A 197 17.09 23.96 -2.97
C ASP A 197 16.23 25.09 -2.42
N VAL A 198 16.69 25.75 -1.34
CA VAL A 198 15.99 26.88 -0.74
C VAL A 198 16.03 28.07 -1.69
N ASN A 199 14.94 28.28 -2.44
CA ASN A 199 14.88 29.20 -3.56
C ASN A 199 13.62 30.08 -3.61
N ALA A 200 12.71 29.92 -2.64
CA ALA A 200 11.52 30.75 -2.56
C ALA A 200 11.65 31.88 -1.53
N GLU A 201 11.10 33.04 -1.90
CA GLU A 201 10.77 34.07 -0.93
C GLU A 201 9.42 33.75 -0.28
N PRO A 202 9.26 33.88 1.05
CA PRO A 202 7.99 33.63 1.71
C PRO A 202 6.87 34.50 1.10
N PRO A 203 5.76 33.90 0.64
CA PRO A 203 4.69 34.67 0.02
C PRO A 203 3.99 35.55 1.06
N ALA A 204 3.48 36.70 0.62
CA ALA A 204 2.54 37.48 1.42
C ALA A 204 1.18 36.78 1.45
N ILE A 205 0.75 36.34 2.63
CA ILE A 205 -0.52 35.61 2.82
C ILE A 205 -1.60 36.60 3.27
N ASP A 206 -2.70 36.68 2.53
CA ASP A 206 -3.89 37.39 2.96
C ASP A 206 -4.75 36.48 3.84
N GLU A 207 -4.54 36.56 5.16
CA GLU A 207 -5.29 35.76 6.13
C GLU A 207 -6.80 36.04 6.10
N ALA A 208 -7.22 37.24 5.68
CA ALA A 208 -8.63 37.59 5.59
C ALA A 208 -9.36 36.87 4.45
N ALA A 209 -8.62 36.33 3.47
CA ALA A 209 -9.15 35.52 2.38
C ALA A 209 -9.34 34.04 2.76
N ILE A 210 -8.84 33.58 3.91
CA ILE A 210 -8.93 32.18 4.34
C ILE A 210 -10.32 31.89 4.90
N ASP A 211 -11.15 31.17 4.14
CA ASP A 211 -12.45 30.65 4.60
C ASP A 211 -12.30 29.25 5.21
N VAL A 212 -12.21 29.18 6.54
CA VAL A 212 -12.17 27.92 7.27
C VAL A 212 -13.58 27.40 7.47
N LYS A 213 -14.02 26.51 6.58
CA LYS A 213 -15.31 25.82 6.74
C LYS A 213 -15.23 24.86 7.94
N PRO A 214 -16.25 24.85 8.81
CA PRO A 214 -16.32 23.88 9.88
C PRO A 214 -16.35 22.47 9.30
N VAL A 215 -15.53 21.57 9.87
CA VAL A 215 -15.52 20.17 9.49
C VAL A 215 -16.90 19.59 9.80
N ALA A 216 -17.59 19.09 8.78
CA ALA A 216 -18.87 18.43 8.97
C ALA A 216 -18.66 17.15 9.82
N PRO A 217 -19.57 16.83 10.76
CA PRO A 217 -19.46 15.61 11.53
C PRO A 217 -19.53 14.41 10.57
N GLN A 218 -18.66 13.42 10.80
CA GLN A 218 -18.66 12.20 10.02
C GLN A 218 -19.99 11.46 10.23
N ARG A 219 -20.52 10.89 9.14
CA ARG A 219 -21.73 10.08 9.15
C ARG A 219 -21.34 8.60 9.11
N PRO A 220 -22.23 7.70 9.59
CA PRO A 220 -22.00 6.27 9.42
C PRO A 220 -21.89 5.90 7.94
N ASP A 221 -20.93 5.03 7.63
CA ASP A 221 -20.71 4.52 6.29
C ASP A 221 -21.27 3.10 6.14
N HIS A 222 -21.80 2.81 4.96
CA HIS A 222 -22.27 1.49 4.55
C HIS A 222 -21.39 1.00 3.40
N THR A 223 -20.50 0.07 3.72
CA THR A 223 -19.57 -0.54 2.75
C THR A 223 -20.09 -1.90 2.30
N LEU A 224 -20.04 -2.16 0.99
CA LEU A 224 -20.24 -3.50 0.44
C LEU A 224 -18.87 -4.07 0.04
N ILE A 225 -18.51 -5.23 0.59
CA ILE A 225 -17.33 -6.01 0.20
C ILE A 225 -17.83 -7.22 -0.59
N ILE A 226 -17.42 -7.37 -1.84
CA ILE A 226 -17.79 -8.50 -2.70
C ILE A 226 -16.55 -9.37 -2.91
N GLY A 227 -16.68 -10.67 -2.64
CA GLY A 227 -15.56 -11.60 -2.65
C GLY A 227 -14.84 -11.67 -1.30
N TRP A 228 -13.94 -12.64 -1.18
CA TRP A 228 -13.18 -12.88 0.04
C TRP A 228 -11.78 -13.43 -0.27
N ASN A 229 -10.79 -12.90 0.43
CA ASN A 229 -9.43 -13.41 0.49
C ASN A 229 -8.75 -12.99 1.79
N TRP A 230 -7.50 -13.41 1.95
CA TRP A 230 -6.67 -13.14 3.14
C TRP A 230 -6.51 -11.64 3.53
N ARG A 231 -6.77 -10.67 2.63
CA ARG A 231 -6.65 -9.23 2.94
C ARG A 231 -7.91 -8.64 3.58
N VAL A 232 -9.07 -9.27 3.42
CA VAL A 232 -10.36 -8.72 3.88
C VAL A 232 -10.40 -8.46 5.40
N PRO A 233 -9.89 -9.34 6.28
CA PRO A 233 -9.83 -9.05 7.71
C PRO A 233 -9.08 -7.75 8.02
N GLY A 234 -7.91 -7.54 7.39
CA GLY A 234 -7.14 -6.31 7.55
C GLY A 234 -7.88 -5.08 7.02
N ILE A 235 -8.59 -5.20 5.89
CA ILE A 235 -9.43 -4.10 5.36
C ILE A 235 -10.52 -3.72 6.36
N LEU A 236 -11.18 -4.69 7.01
CA LEU A 236 -12.20 -4.43 8.02
C LEU A 236 -11.63 -3.70 9.24
N GLU A 237 -10.44 -4.10 9.71
CA GLU A 237 -9.74 -3.41 10.80
C GLU A 237 -9.39 -1.97 10.41
N GLN A 238 -8.90 -1.74 9.19
CA GLN A 238 -8.59 -0.39 8.72
C GLN A 238 -9.86 0.45 8.57
N LEU A 239 -10.93 -0.07 7.98
CA LEU A 239 -12.22 0.64 7.88
C LEU A 239 -12.73 1.04 9.27
N ASN A 240 -12.67 0.15 10.25
CA ASN A 240 -13.08 0.43 11.63
C ASN A 240 -12.35 1.64 12.25
N ASN A 241 -11.10 1.89 11.85
CA ASN A 241 -10.32 3.04 12.32
C ASN A 241 -10.74 4.38 11.70
N TYR A 242 -11.38 4.36 10.52
CA TYR A 242 -11.75 5.58 9.77
C TYR A 242 -13.23 5.91 9.80
N VAL A 243 -14.10 4.92 10.01
CA VAL A 243 -15.57 5.11 9.98
C VAL A 243 -16.09 5.69 11.29
N ALA A 244 -17.19 6.45 11.20
CA ALA A 244 -17.94 6.87 12.38
C ALA A 244 -18.61 5.66 13.08
N PRO A 245 -18.97 5.76 14.37
CA PRO A 245 -19.79 4.76 15.03
C PRO A 245 -21.09 4.45 14.25
N ASP A 246 -21.63 3.24 14.45
CA ASP A 246 -22.83 2.71 13.77
C ASP A 246 -22.67 2.44 12.25
N SER A 247 -21.44 2.47 11.74
CA SER A 247 -21.15 2.08 10.36
C SER A 247 -21.29 0.58 10.15
N THR A 248 -21.52 0.15 8.91
CA THR A 248 -21.69 -1.26 8.58
C THR A 248 -20.85 -1.69 7.38
N ALA A 249 -20.29 -2.90 7.43
CA ALA A 249 -19.74 -3.59 6.27
C ALA A 249 -20.58 -4.83 5.98
N THR A 250 -21.06 -4.96 4.74
CA THR A 250 -21.72 -6.18 4.26
C THR A 250 -20.74 -6.94 3.38
N ILE A 251 -20.42 -8.17 3.73
CA ILE A 251 -19.61 -9.09 2.93
C ILE A 251 -20.57 -9.92 2.08
N PHE A 252 -20.43 -9.88 0.76
CA PHE A 252 -21.12 -10.75 -0.18
C PHE A 252 -20.12 -11.70 -0.84
N ALA A 253 -20.14 -12.96 -0.45
CA ALA A 253 -19.17 -13.96 -0.89
C ALA A 253 -19.82 -15.31 -1.20
N ASP A 254 -19.05 -16.21 -1.81
CA ASP A 254 -19.54 -17.52 -2.22
C ASP A 254 -19.85 -18.42 -1.01
N VAL A 255 -20.76 -19.39 -1.20
CA VAL A 255 -21.28 -20.27 -0.14
C VAL A 255 -20.19 -21.08 0.53
N GLU A 256 -19.21 -21.51 -0.26
CA GLU A 256 -18.10 -22.33 0.18
C GLU A 256 -17.20 -21.64 1.22
N LEU A 257 -17.29 -20.32 1.36
CA LEU A 257 -16.44 -19.53 2.25
C LEU A 257 -17.11 -19.11 3.56
N SER A 258 -18.39 -19.43 3.80
CA SER A 258 -19.12 -18.90 4.96
C SER A 258 -18.43 -19.20 6.30
N ALA A 259 -17.98 -20.45 6.50
CA ALA A 259 -17.29 -20.86 7.72
C ALA A 259 -15.92 -20.19 7.86
N THR A 260 -15.17 -20.09 6.76
CA THR A 260 -13.85 -19.42 6.72
C THR A 260 -13.97 -17.94 7.07
N ILE A 261 -15.00 -17.26 6.55
CA ILE A 261 -15.25 -15.84 6.84
C ILE A 261 -15.50 -15.69 8.34
N GLU A 262 -16.42 -16.46 8.92
CA GLU A 262 -16.76 -16.37 10.34
C GLU A 262 -15.55 -16.60 11.26
N GLU A 263 -14.69 -17.57 10.94
CA GLU A 263 -13.48 -17.88 11.70
C GLU A 263 -12.43 -16.75 11.64
N GLN A 264 -12.33 -16.07 10.49
CA GLN A 264 -11.29 -15.08 10.22
C GLN A 264 -11.73 -13.63 10.46
N LEU A 265 -12.99 -13.41 10.87
CA LEU A 265 -13.44 -12.07 11.22
C LEU A 265 -12.62 -11.50 12.39
N PRO A 266 -12.26 -10.19 12.35
CA PRO A 266 -11.61 -9.54 13.47
C PRO A 266 -12.46 -9.67 14.75
N ALA A 267 -11.82 -10.05 15.86
CA ALA A 267 -12.50 -10.37 17.11
C ALA A 267 -13.22 -9.18 17.75
N ALA A 268 -12.79 -7.94 17.46
CA ALA A 268 -13.38 -6.73 18.02
C ALA A 268 -13.31 -5.57 17.03
N LEU A 269 -14.48 -5.07 16.61
CA LEU A 269 -14.63 -3.84 15.84
C LEU A 269 -15.55 -2.90 16.63
N THR A 270 -15.10 -1.69 16.90
CA THR A 270 -15.77 -0.72 17.78
C THR A 270 -16.76 0.18 17.05
N ASN A 271 -16.46 0.53 15.79
CA ASN A 271 -17.22 1.48 14.98
C ASN A 271 -17.94 0.82 13.81
N LEU A 272 -17.61 -0.45 13.50
CA LEU A 272 -18.05 -1.15 12.30
C LEU A 272 -18.75 -2.47 12.64
N ALA A 273 -20.04 -2.57 12.28
CA ALA A 273 -20.78 -3.82 12.36
C ALA A 273 -20.67 -4.62 11.04
N VAL A 274 -20.26 -5.88 11.12
CA VAL A 274 -20.09 -6.74 9.94
C VAL A 274 -21.31 -7.64 9.75
N ARG A 275 -21.80 -7.71 8.51
CA ARG A 275 -22.88 -8.61 8.08
C ARG A 275 -22.36 -9.50 6.97
N ILE A 276 -22.71 -10.78 7.01
CA ILE A 276 -22.35 -11.74 5.98
C ILE A 276 -23.59 -12.08 5.17
N GLN A 277 -23.47 -12.00 3.86
CA GLN A 277 -24.43 -12.46 2.87
C GLN A 277 -23.72 -13.40 1.91
N ILE A 278 -24.40 -14.48 1.58
CA ILE A 278 -23.81 -15.56 0.81
C ILE A 278 -24.52 -15.68 -0.54
N GLY A 279 -23.75 -15.78 -1.61
CA GLY A 279 -24.25 -15.96 -2.97
C GLY A 279 -23.15 -15.87 -4.03
N ASN A 280 -23.47 -16.31 -5.24
CA ASN A 280 -22.52 -16.22 -6.36
C ASN A 280 -22.29 -14.76 -6.73
N THR A 281 -21.05 -14.30 -6.55
CA THR A 281 -20.63 -12.92 -6.79
C THR A 281 -20.69 -12.46 -8.25
N THR A 282 -20.83 -13.39 -9.19
CA THR A 282 -21.02 -13.11 -10.62
C THR A 282 -22.49 -13.17 -11.06
N ASP A 283 -23.42 -13.54 -10.18
CA ASP A 283 -24.85 -13.62 -10.52
C ASP A 283 -25.50 -12.23 -10.41
N ARG A 284 -25.88 -11.70 -11.57
CA ARG A 284 -26.59 -10.42 -11.68
C ARG A 284 -27.84 -10.33 -10.80
N ARG A 285 -28.66 -11.37 -10.72
CA ARG A 285 -29.93 -11.32 -9.95
C ARG A 285 -29.67 -11.14 -8.46
N LEU A 286 -28.61 -11.79 -7.95
CA LEU A 286 -28.21 -11.65 -6.56
C LEU A 286 -27.63 -10.25 -6.31
N LEU A 287 -26.79 -9.73 -7.22
CA LEU A 287 -26.26 -8.37 -7.14
C LEU A 287 -27.36 -7.31 -7.15
N ASP A 288 -28.40 -7.44 -7.98
CA ASP A 288 -29.57 -6.55 -7.96
C ASP A 288 -30.30 -6.62 -6.60
N ALA A 289 -30.44 -7.83 -6.02
CA ALA A 289 -31.12 -8.04 -4.74
C ALA A 289 -30.35 -7.45 -3.53
N LEU A 290 -29.04 -7.21 -3.65
CA LEU A 290 -28.25 -6.53 -2.63
C LEU A 290 -28.65 -5.07 -2.44
N GLY A 291 -29.40 -4.47 -3.38
CA GLY A 291 -29.74 -3.04 -3.40
C GLY A 291 -28.51 -2.16 -3.21
N ILE A 292 -27.62 -2.19 -4.20
CA ILE A 292 -26.28 -1.59 -4.13
C ILE A 292 -26.34 -0.07 -3.88
N GLU A 293 -27.45 0.58 -4.23
CA GLU A 293 -27.73 2.00 -3.99
C GLU A 293 -27.70 2.40 -2.50
N ARG A 294 -27.75 1.45 -1.57
CA ARG A 294 -27.64 1.73 -0.13
C ARG A 294 -26.19 1.95 0.33
N TYR A 295 -25.21 1.52 -0.46
CA TYR A 295 -23.80 1.57 -0.10
C TYR A 295 -23.12 2.78 -0.73
N GLN A 296 -22.27 3.46 0.05
CA GLN A 296 -21.52 4.61 -0.44
C GLN A 296 -20.30 4.17 -1.26
N GLN A 297 -19.78 2.98 -0.95
CA GLN A 297 -18.58 2.41 -1.55
C GLN A 297 -18.69 0.89 -1.68
N VAL A 298 -18.09 0.36 -2.75
CA VAL A 298 -17.98 -1.07 -3.01
C VAL A 298 -16.51 -1.46 -3.10
N ILE A 299 -16.13 -2.49 -2.39
CA ILE A 299 -14.79 -3.10 -2.44
C ILE A 299 -14.96 -4.47 -3.07
N LEU A 300 -14.30 -4.74 -4.19
CA LEU A 300 -14.39 -5.98 -4.94
C LEU A 300 -13.06 -6.73 -4.87
N MET A 301 -13.05 -7.88 -4.18
CA MET A 301 -11.84 -8.64 -3.89
C MET A 301 -11.74 -9.89 -4.75
N CYS A 302 -10.53 -10.19 -5.24
CA CYS A 302 -10.26 -11.42 -5.97
C CYS A 302 -10.22 -12.61 -4.99
N TYR A 303 -10.75 -13.75 -5.42
CA TYR A 303 -10.59 -14.99 -4.66
C TYR A 303 -9.17 -15.55 -4.83
N ASP A 304 -8.49 -15.79 -3.71
CA ASP A 304 -7.15 -16.40 -3.66
C ASP A 304 -7.18 -17.93 -3.65
N THR A 305 -8.38 -18.53 -3.58
CA THR A 305 -8.61 -19.98 -3.60
C THR A 305 -8.68 -20.57 -5.02
N ILE A 306 -8.62 -19.73 -6.06
CA ILE A 306 -8.67 -20.14 -7.46
C ILE A 306 -7.51 -19.51 -8.25
N PRO A 307 -7.13 -20.09 -9.40
CA PRO A 307 -6.02 -19.57 -10.20
C PRO A 307 -6.22 -18.08 -10.58
N PRO A 308 -5.15 -17.25 -10.58
CA PRO A 308 -5.25 -15.80 -10.74
C PRO A 308 -6.08 -15.33 -11.95
N GLN A 309 -5.89 -15.97 -13.11
CA GLN A 309 -6.64 -15.64 -14.33
C GLN A 309 -8.15 -15.89 -14.19
N ARG A 310 -8.55 -16.92 -13.43
CA ARG A 310 -9.96 -17.19 -13.14
C ARG A 310 -10.52 -16.23 -12.10
N ALA A 311 -9.72 -15.85 -11.10
CA ALA A 311 -10.09 -14.86 -10.11
C ALA A 311 -10.38 -13.50 -10.77
N ASP A 312 -9.43 -12.99 -11.56
CA ASP A 312 -9.57 -11.71 -12.26
C ASP A 312 -10.74 -11.71 -13.24
N ALA A 313 -11.00 -12.81 -13.94
CA ALA A 313 -12.16 -12.93 -14.83
C ALA A 313 -13.48 -12.80 -14.06
N ARG A 314 -13.60 -13.39 -12.87
CA ARG A 314 -14.79 -13.23 -12.01
C ARG A 314 -14.94 -11.79 -11.54
N THR A 315 -13.86 -11.19 -11.05
CA THR A 315 -13.81 -9.78 -10.66
C THR A 315 -14.29 -8.88 -11.80
N MET A 316 -13.78 -9.07 -13.02
CA MET A 316 -14.17 -8.26 -14.17
C MET A 316 -15.67 -8.42 -14.52
N VAL A 317 -16.20 -9.64 -14.48
CA VAL A 317 -17.65 -9.88 -14.71
C VAL A 317 -18.48 -9.17 -13.65
N THR A 318 -18.13 -9.31 -12.37
CA THR A 318 -18.82 -8.64 -11.26
C THR A 318 -18.74 -7.12 -11.41
N LEU A 319 -17.56 -6.58 -11.73
CA LEU A 319 -17.36 -5.14 -11.96
C LEU A 319 -18.29 -4.62 -13.07
N LEU A 320 -18.38 -5.33 -14.20
CA LEU A 320 -19.27 -4.96 -15.30
C LEU A 320 -20.76 -4.99 -14.87
N HIS A 321 -21.17 -5.97 -14.06
CA HIS A 321 -22.52 -5.99 -13.49
C HIS A 321 -22.77 -4.79 -12.58
N LEU A 322 -21.87 -4.47 -11.65
CA LEU A 322 -21.99 -3.31 -10.76
C LEU A 322 -22.15 -2.00 -11.55
N ARG A 323 -21.40 -1.85 -12.65
CA ARG A 323 -21.46 -0.65 -13.51
C ARG A 323 -22.79 -0.54 -14.26
N ASP A 324 -23.32 -1.64 -14.77
CA ASP A 324 -24.64 -1.64 -15.40
C ASP A 324 -25.75 -1.32 -14.37
N ILE A 325 -25.65 -1.84 -13.15
CA ILE A 325 -26.58 -1.52 -12.05
C ILE A 325 -26.53 -0.03 -11.70
N ALA A 326 -25.33 0.51 -11.49
CA ALA A 326 -25.13 1.93 -11.18
C ALA A 326 -25.73 2.84 -12.26
N THR A 327 -25.50 2.49 -13.53
CA THR A 327 -26.00 3.25 -14.69
C THR A 327 -27.53 3.22 -14.76
N LYS A 328 -28.15 2.05 -14.56
CA LYS A 328 -29.62 1.91 -14.59
C LYS A 328 -30.33 2.67 -13.47
N HIS A 329 -29.70 2.78 -12.30
CA HIS A 329 -30.29 3.46 -11.13
C HIS A 329 -29.86 4.94 -11.02
N GLY A 330 -29.05 5.44 -11.95
CA GLY A 330 -28.53 6.82 -11.89
C GLY A 330 -27.69 7.10 -10.65
N HIS A 331 -27.09 6.07 -10.06
CA HIS A 331 -26.32 6.16 -8.82
C HIS A 331 -24.81 6.13 -9.15
N SER A 332 -24.02 6.93 -8.43
CA SER A 332 -22.56 6.89 -8.46
C SER A 332 -22.04 6.37 -7.12
N PHE A 333 -21.22 5.34 -7.14
CA PHE A 333 -20.46 4.87 -5.99
C PHE A 333 -19.02 4.60 -6.42
N SER A 334 -18.09 4.77 -5.48
CA SER A 334 -16.69 4.38 -5.65
C SER A 334 -16.60 2.86 -5.70
N ILE A 335 -15.81 2.32 -6.63
CA ILE A 335 -15.44 0.89 -6.61
C ILE A 335 -13.93 0.78 -6.55
N VAL A 336 -13.46 0.16 -5.48
CA VAL A 336 -12.08 -0.32 -5.39
C VAL A 336 -12.10 -1.79 -5.70
N SER A 337 -11.39 -2.22 -6.74
CA SER A 337 -11.30 -3.62 -7.13
C SER A 337 -9.87 -4.11 -7.04
N GLU A 338 -9.68 -5.33 -6.56
CA GLU A 338 -8.39 -6.00 -6.60
C GLU A 338 -8.22 -6.78 -7.92
N MET A 339 -7.02 -6.76 -8.48
CA MET A 339 -6.61 -7.66 -9.56
C MET A 339 -5.25 -8.27 -9.26
N LEU A 340 -5.11 -9.56 -9.57
CA LEU A 340 -3.88 -10.32 -9.32
C LEU A 340 -2.91 -10.20 -10.50
N ASP A 341 -3.40 -10.21 -11.74
CA ASP A 341 -2.56 -10.08 -12.94
C ASP A 341 -2.54 -8.64 -13.48
N VAL A 342 -1.34 -8.06 -13.55
CA VAL A 342 -1.10 -6.71 -14.11
C VAL A 342 -1.62 -6.57 -15.55
N ARG A 343 -1.68 -7.65 -16.33
CA ARG A 343 -2.23 -7.62 -17.69
C ARG A 343 -3.73 -7.38 -17.71
N ASN A 344 -4.44 -7.90 -16.71
CA ASN A 344 -5.89 -7.74 -16.59
C ASN A 344 -6.27 -6.36 -16.05
N ARG A 345 -5.41 -5.75 -15.22
CA ARG A 345 -5.57 -4.37 -14.74
C ARG A 345 -5.82 -3.40 -15.90
N ARG A 346 -5.00 -3.46 -16.96
CA ARG A 346 -5.14 -2.59 -18.15
C ARG A 346 -6.47 -2.75 -18.88
N LEU A 347 -7.10 -3.93 -18.79
CA LEU A 347 -8.41 -4.19 -19.40
C LEU A 347 -9.53 -3.54 -18.60
N ALA A 348 -9.37 -3.46 -17.28
CA ALA A 348 -10.33 -2.85 -16.37
C ALA A 348 -10.11 -1.34 -16.18
N GLU A 349 -8.91 -0.79 -16.42
CA GLU A 349 -8.61 0.65 -16.37
C GLU A 349 -9.43 1.52 -17.35
N ILE A 350 -10.16 0.90 -18.28
CA ILE A 350 -11.09 1.58 -19.21
C ILE A 350 -12.38 2.04 -18.49
N THR A 351 -12.55 1.74 -17.20
CA THR A 351 -13.71 2.15 -16.41
C THR A 351 -13.54 3.56 -15.78
N ARG A 352 -14.60 4.05 -15.13
CA ARG A 352 -14.82 5.48 -14.81
C ARG A 352 -13.71 6.08 -13.92
N PRO A 353 -13.61 7.43 -13.81
CA PRO A 353 -12.59 8.10 -12.99
C PRO A 353 -12.58 7.72 -11.50
N ASP A 354 -13.72 7.24 -10.98
CA ASP A 354 -13.89 6.87 -9.57
C ASP A 354 -13.54 5.40 -9.28
N ASP A 355 -12.98 4.70 -10.26
CA ASP A 355 -12.56 3.30 -10.15
C ASP A 355 -11.10 3.25 -9.74
N PHE A 356 -10.78 2.38 -8.79
CA PHE A 356 -9.39 2.10 -8.48
C PHE A 356 -9.11 0.61 -8.50
N ILE A 357 -8.06 0.24 -9.24
CA ILE A 357 -7.59 -1.14 -9.30
C ILE A 357 -6.35 -1.28 -8.43
N VAL A 358 -6.48 -2.09 -7.39
CA VAL A 358 -5.41 -2.42 -6.47
C VAL A 358 -4.77 -3.74 -6.90
N SER A 359 -3.46 -3.80 -6.87
CA SER A 359 -2.69 -5.02 -7.15
C SER A 359 -1.41 -4.99 -6.35
N ASP A 360 -0.73 -6.15 -6.26
CA ASP A 360 0.58 -6.25 -5.62
C ASP A 360 1.67 -5.42 -6.32
N GLN A 361 1.37 -4.86 -7.50
CA GLN A 361 2.23 -3.84 -8.11
C GLN A 361 2.43 -2.62 -7.22
N LEU A 362 1.43 -2.23 -6.39
CA LEU A 362 1.60 -1.09 -5.48
C LEU A 362 2.64 -1.33 -4.39
N VAL A 363 3.01 -2.60 -4.13
CA VAL A 363 4.07 -2.97 -3.19
C VAL A 363 5.46 -2.80 -3.84
N SER A 364 5.53 -2.83 -5.18
CA SER A 364 6.78 -2.77 -5.94
C SER A 364 7.02 -1.45 -6.69
N LEU A 365 6.03 -0.55 -6.72
CA LEU A 365 6.25 0.87 -6.97
C LEU A 365 7.10 1.39 -5.81
#